data_AF-A0A8X6GU39-F1
#
_entry.id   AF-A0A8X6GU39-F1
#
_cell.length_a   1.000
_cell.length_b   1.000
_cell.length_c   1.000
_cell.angle_alpha   90.00
_cell.angle_beta   90.00
_cell.angle_gamma   90.00
#
_symmetry.space_group_name_H-M   'P 1'
#
loop_
_entity.id
_entity.type
_entity.pdbx_description
1 polymer ?
#
loop_
_entity_poly.entity_id
_entity_poly.type
_entity_poly.pdbx_seq_one_letter_code
_entity_poly.pdbx_strand_id
1 'polypeptide(L)'
;MQLIFLISLLFCQILIGLSLPNFVIFLADDLGYGDVGCFGNYSIKTPNIDKLAANGVKLNHHLTAAAVCTPSRAALLTGRYPVRSGMESSSRNKVFFFVAASGGLPENEITIAKALKKKQYTTGIIGKWHLGNDCNKKVMDVIIH
;
A
#
# COMPACT_ATOMS: atom_id res chain seq x y z
N MET A 1 -38.59 34.82 -6.13
CA MET A 1 -38.47 33.64 -5.23
C MET A 1 -37.80 32.43 -5.89
N GLN A 2 -38.16 32.03 -7.12
CA GLN A 2 -37.56 30.87 -7.80
C GLN A 2 -36.04 30.98 -8.06
N LEU A 3 -35.52 32.19 -8.35
CA LEU A 3 -34.09 32.40 -8.62
C LEU A 3 -33.20 32.20 -7.39
N ILE A 4 -33.67 32.60 -6.20
CA ILE A 4 -32.95 32.41 -4.92
C ILE A 4 -32.91 30.92 -4.57
N PHE A 5 -33.99 30.19 -4.86
CA PHE A 5 -34.07 28.74 -4.64
C PHE A 5 -33.11 27.97 -5.56
N LEU A 6 -32.98 28.39 -6.83
CA LEU A 6 -32.03 27.81 -7.78
C LEU A 6 -30.56 28.05 -7.37
N ILE A 7 -30.23 29.27 -6.92
CA ILE A 7 -28.88 29.61 -6.46
C ILE A 7 -28.54 28.83 -5.18
N SER A 8 -29.50 28.66 -4.26
CA SER A 8 -29.35 27.85 -3.04
C SER A 8 -29.09 26.37 -3.35
N LEU A 9 -29.78 25.79 -4.34
CA LEU A 9 -29.57 24.41 -4.78
C LEU A 9 -28.20 24.19 -5.44
N LEU A 10 -27.75 25.13 -6.28
CA LEU A 10 -26.41 25.11 -6.86
C LEU A 10 -25.31 25.27 -5.80
N PHE A 11 -25.53 26.10 -4.78
CA PHE A 11 -24.58 26.28 -3.67
C PHE A 11 -24.51 25.03 -2.77
N CYS A 12 -25.63 24.31 -2.60
CA CYS A 12 -25.67 23.08 -1.82
C CYS A 12 -24.92 21.92 -2.50
N GLN A 13 -25.00 21.80 -3.83
CA GLN A 13 -24.22 20.80 -4.58
C GLN A 13 -22.71 21.03 -4.50
N ILE A 14 -22.27 22.30 -4.42
CA ILE A 14 -20.85 22.65 -4.26
C ILE A 14 -20.35 22.30 -2.84
N LEU A 15 -21.23 22.33 -1.83
CA LEU A 15 -20.89 22.02 -0.42
C LEU A 15 -20.83 20.53 -0.11
N ILE A 16 -21.42 19.66 -0.94
CA ILE A 16 -21.16 18.22 -0.91
C ILE A 16 -19.80 17.99 -1.58
N GLY A 17 -18.76 18.59 -1.01
CA GLY A 17 -17.39 18.27 -1.35
C GLY A 17 -17.20 16.78 -1.03
N LEU A 18 -16.86 15.97 -2.03
CA LEU A 18 -16.43 14.60 -1.80
C LEU A 18 -15.26 14.64 -0.83
N SER A 19 -15.50 14.27 0.43
CA SER A 19 -14.43 14.03 1.38
C SER A 19 -13.51 12.96 0.80
N LEU A 20 -12.22 13.26 0.75
CA LEU A 20 -11.22 12.31 0.30
C LEU A 20 -11.30 11.03 1.17
N PRO A 21 -11.36 9.83 0.57
CA PRO A 21 -11.44 8.60 1.34
C PRO A 21 -10.08 8.23 1.94
N ASN A 22 -10.10 7.61 3.12
CA ASN A 22 -8.90 7.12 3.76
C ASN A 22 -8.45 5.78 3.14
N PHE A 23 -7.15 5.57 2.92
CA PHE A 23 -6.63 4.33 2.33
C PHE A 23 -5.78 3.52 3.31
N VAL A 24 -6.32 2.47 3.91
CA VAL A 24 -5.51 1.59 4.78
C VAL A 24 -5.04 0.35 4.02
N ILE A 25 -3.72 0.14 3.93
CA ILE A 25 -3.12 -1.05 3.31
C ILE A 25 -2.59 -1.96 4.41
N PHE A 26 -3.25 -3.11 4.60
CA PHE A 26 -2.72 -4.19 5.42
C PHE A 26 -1.85 -5.11 4.57
N LEU A 27 -0.56 -5.20 4.91
CA LEU A 27 0.39 -6.08 4.23
C LEU A 27 0.98 -7.08 5.24
N ALA A 28 0.49 -8.32 5.20
CA ALA A 28 1.05 -9.43 5.97
C ALA A 28 2.38 -9.90 5.36
N ASP A 29 3.30 -10.35 6.21
CA ASP A 29 4.61 -10.89 5.81
C ASP A 29 4.53 -12.43 5.82
N ASP A 30 4.86 -13.05 4.68
CA ASP A 30 4.87 -14.50 4.47
C ASP A 30 3.55 -15.24 4.82
N LEU A 31 2.40 -14.56 4.70
CA LEU A 31 1.07 -15.18 4.82
C LEU A 31 0.73 -15.96 3.53
N GLY A 32 0.54 -17.27 3.67
CA GLY A 32 0.17 -18.14 2.57
C GLY A 32 -1.29 -17.97 2.14
N TYR A 33 -1.57 -18.25 0.86
CA TYR A 33 -2.93 -18.18 0.30
C TYR A 33 -3.92 -19.07 1.08
N GLY A 34 -3.48 -20.23 1.54
CA GLY A 34 -4.28 -21.19 2.28
C GLY A 34 -4.33 -20.97 3.79
N ASP A 35 -3.78 -19.88 4.33
CA ASP A 35 -3.74 -19.66 5.79
C ASP A 35 -5.00 -19.02 6.35
N VAL A 36 -5.79 -18.36 5.51
CA VAL A 36 -6.95 -17.57 5.94
C VAL A 36 -8.25 -18.35 5.75
N GLY A 37 -9.17 -18.23 6.70
CA GLY A 37 -10.44 -18.97 6.70
C GLY A 37 -11.28 -18.76 5.46
N CYS A 38 -11.39 -17.52 4.97
CA CYS A 38 -12.11 -17.19 3.75
C CYS A 38 -11.49 -17.78 2.46
N PHE A 39 -10.30 -18.39 2.53
CA PHE A 39 -9.65 -19.15 1.46
C PHE A 39 -9.61 -20.68 1.73
N GLY A 40 -10.30 -21.16 2.77
CA GLY A 40 -10.51 -22.59 3.03
C GLY A 40 -9.75 -23.16 4.24
N ASN A 41 -9.13 -22.32 5.07
CA ASN A 41 -8.47 -22.78 6.30
C ASN A 41 -9.46 -22.92 7.46
N TYR A 42 -9.59 -24.12 8.04
CA TYR A 42 -10.47 -24.33 9.20
C TYR A 42 -9.71 -24.42 10.54
N SER A 43 -8.37 -24.46 10.50
CA SER A 43 -7.52 -24.62 11.67
C SER A 43 -7.12 -23.26 12.27
N ILE A 44 -6.80 -22.28 11.42
CA ILE A 44 -6.39 -20.94 11.83
C ILE A 44 -7.63 -20.04 11.89
N LYS A 45 -7.85 -19.39 13.05
CA LYS A 45 -8.98 -18.49 13.25
C LYS A 45 -8.63 -17.09 12.77
N THR A 46 -9.24 -16.65 11.65
CA THR A 46 -9.05 -15.30 11.07
C THR A 46 -10.34 -14.47 11.00
N PRO A 47 -11.16 -14.40 12.07
CA PRO A 47 -12.54 -13.91 11.98
C PRO A 47 -12.67 -12.47 11.48
N ASN A 48 -11.70 -11.60 11.77
CA ASN A 48 -11.70 -10.21 11.30
C ASN A 48 -11.39 -10.10 9.80
N ILE A 49 -10.48 -10.93 9.28
CA ILE A 49 -10.16 -10.98 7.84
C ILE A 49 -11.33 -11.61 7.08
N ASP A 50 -11.94 -12.66 7.65
CA ASP A 50 -13.11 -13.32 7.07
C ASP A 50 -14.29 -12.35 6.98
N LYS A 51 -14.52 -11.54 8.03
CA LYS A 51 -15.52 -10.47 8.03
C LYS A 51 -15.21 -9.41 6.98
N LEU A 52 -13.96 -9.00 6.81
CA LEU A 52 -13.57 -8.04 5.77
C LEU A 52 -13.86 -8.59 4.37
N ALA A 53 -13.53 -9.86 4.11
CA ALA A 53 -13.81 -10.52 2.84
C ALA A 53 -15.31 -10.66 2.57
N ALA A 54 -16.13 -10.93 3.60
CA ALA A 54 -17.58 -11.03 3.46
C ALA A 54 -18.28 -9.70 3.20
N ASN A 55 -17.71 -8.58 3.68
CA ASN A 55 -18.26 -7.23 3.50
C ASN A 55 -17.58 -6.44 2.37
N GLY A 56 -16.75 -7.10 1.56
CA GLY A 56 -15.93 -6.44 0.54
C GLY A 56 -15.71 -7.33 -0.68
N VAL A 57 -14.60 -7.09 -1.37
CA VAL A 57 -14.19 -7.86 -2.54
C VAL A 57 -13.08 -8.83 -2.15
N LYS A 58 -13.28 -10.12 -2.43
CA LYS A 58 -12.26 -11.17 -2.25
C LYS A 58 -11.61 -11.51 -3.58
N LEU A 59 -10.29 -11.37 -3.66
CA LEU A 59 -9.52 -11.69 -4.86
C LEU A 59 -8.95 -13.11 -4.77
N ASN A 60 -9.44 -14.03 -5.62
CA ASN A 60 -8.94 -15.41 -5.66
C ASN A 60 -7.61 -15.56 -6.42
N HIS A 61 -7.25 -14.56 -7.23
CA HIS A 61 -6.04 -14.54 -8.06
C HIS A 61 -5.30 -13.20 -7.92
N HIS A 62 -4.92 -12.85 -6.69
CA HIS A 62 -4.06 -11.70 -6.44
C HIS A 62 -2.59 -12.13 -6.48
N LEU A 63 -1.87 -11.70 -7.51
CA LEU A 63 -0.48 -12.13 -7.76
C LEU A 63 0.50 -11.04 -7.31
N THR A 64 1.51 -11.44 -6.54
CA THR A 64 2.63 -10.54 -6.19
C THR A 64 3.59 -10.43 -7.38
N ALA A 65 4.21 -9.26 -7.55
CA ALA A 65 5.19 -9.05 -8.63
C ALA A 65 6.49 -9.84 -8.42
N ALA A 66 6.73 -10.36 -7.22
CA ALA A 66 7.84 -11.24 -6.88
C ALA A 66 7.50 -12.13 -5.68
N ALA A 67 8.17 -13.28 -5.59
CA ALA A 67 8.00 -14.27 -4.53
C ALA A 67 8.80 -13.98 -3.24
N VAL A 68 9.48 -12.82 -3.14
CA VAL A 68 10.30 -12.44 -1.99
C VAL A 68 10.08 -10.98 -1.57
N CYS A 69 10.34 -10.68 -0.30
CA CYS A 69 9.84 -9.48 0.38
C CYS A 69 10.27 -8.15 -0.27
N THR A 70 11.59 -7.92 -0.46
CA THR A 70 12.13 -6.66 -1.00
C THR A 70 11.54 -6.28 -2.37
N PRO A 71 11.65 -7.12 -3.43
CA PRO A 71 11.06 -6.80 -4.73
C PRO A 71 9.54 -6.67 -4.68
N SER A 72 8.83 -7.52 -3.92
CA SER A 72 7.36 -7.43 -3.81
C SER A 72 6.93 -6.09 -3.21
N ARG A 73 7.59 -5.64 -2.12
CA ARG A 73 7.33 -4.35 -1.48
C ARG A 73 7.67 -3.18 -2.39
N ALA A 74 8.77 -3.26 -3.15
CA ALA A 74 9.14 -2.23 -4.12
C ALA A 74 8.05 -2.07 -5.20
N ALA A 75 7.58 -3.20 -5.74
CA ALA A 75 6.53 -3.19 -6.75
C ALA A 75 5.20 -2.67 -6.22
N LEU A 76 4.80 -3.06 -5.00
CA LEU A 76 3.59 -2.55 -4.35
C LEU A 76 3.62 -1.02 -4.23
N LEU A 77 4.75 -0.46 -3.78
CA LEU A 77 4.83 0.98 -3.55
C LEU A 77 4.95 1.79 -4.83
N THR A 78 5.60 1.27 -5.87
CA THR A 78 5.88 2.01 -7.11
C THR A 78 4.89 1.72 -8.24
N GLY A 79 4.11 0.63 -8.14
CA GLY A 79 3.28 0.13 -9.23
C GLY A 79 4.09 -0.37 -10.44
N ARG A 80 5.38 -0.70 -10.25
CA ARG A 80 6.32 -1.08 -11.33
C ARG A 80 6.90 -2.47 -11.05
N TYR A 81 7.23 -3.21 -12.11
CA TYR A 81 7.99 -4.44 -11.96
C TYR A 81 9.35 -4.16 -11.28
N PRO A 82 9.82 -5.03 -10.36
CA PRO A 82 11.04 -4.79 -9.59
C PRO A 82 12.29 -4.50 -10.44
N VAL A 83 12.44 -5.17 -11.59
CA VAL A 83 13.50 -4.91 -12.57
C VAL A 83 13.57 -3.43 -13.00
N ARG A 84 12.43 -2.73 -13.06
CA ARG A 84 12.35 -1.34 -13.54
C ARG A 84 12.78 -0.32 -12.50
N SER A 85 12.77 -0.70 -11.22
CA SER A 85 13.23 0.12 -10.10
C SER A 85 14.59 -0.36 -9.57
N GLY A 86 15.25 -1.32 -10.23
CA GLY A 86 16.52 -1.89 -9.77
C GLY A 86 16.41 -2.68 -8.46
N MET A 87 15.19 -3.08 -8.06
CA MET A 87 14.92 -3.79 -6.79
C MET A 87 14.89 -5.31 -6.99
N GLU A 88 15.68 -5.81 -7.92
CA GLU A 88 15.81 -7.22 -8.27
C GLU A 88 17.29 -7.60 -8.31
N SER A 89 17.61 -8.83 -7.92
CA SER A 89 18.98 -9.36 -7.95
C SER A 89 19.05 -10.62 -8.80
N SER A 90 20.06 -10.69 -9.66
CA SER A 90 20.47 -11.91 -10.35
C SER A 90 21.27 -12.87 -9.45
N SER A 91 21.66 -12.43 -8.25
CA SER A 91 22.38 -13.24 -7.28
C SER A 91 21.45 -14.17 -6.49
N ARG A 92 22.03 -15.05 -5.68
CA ARG A 92 21.27 -15.86 -4.71
C ARG A 92 20.54 -15.01 -3.67
N ASN A 93 21.07 -13.83 -3.35
CA ASN A 93 20.51 -12.93 -2.35
C ASN A 93 19.56 -11.94 -3.02
N LYS A 94 18.26 -12.22 -2.93
CA LYS A 94 17.21 -11.40 -3.56
C LYS A 94 16.55 -10.36 -2.64
N VAL A 95 17.01 -10.28 -1.40
CA VAL A 95 16.49 -9.36 -0.38
C VAL A 95 17.63 -8.70 0.38
N PHE A 96 17.36 -7.55 1.00
CA PHE A 96 18.32 -6.93 1.90
C PHE A 96 18.40 -7.70 3.22
N PHE A 97 19.55 -8.31 3.49
CA PHE A 97 19.81 -9.02 4.76
C PHE A 97 20.44 -8.11 5.81
N PHE A 98 21.18 -7.09 5.39
CA PHE A 98 21.91 -6.20 6.27
C PHE A 98 21.27 -4.82 6.27
N VAL A 99 21.04 -4.27 7.47
CA VAL A 99 20.53 -2.89 7.63
C VAL A 99 21.54 -1.87 7.08
N ALA A 100 22.83 -2.18 7.16
CA ALA A 100 23.91 -1.34 6.63
C ALA A 100 24.17 -1.56 5.12
N ALA A 101 23.32 -2.29 4.40
CA ALA A 101 23.44 -2.41 2.95
C ALA A 101 23.25 -1.05 2.30
N SER A 102 24.12 -0.70 1.35
CA SER A 102 24.08 0.60 0.64
C SER A 102 22.97 0.71 -0.41
N GLY A 103 22.36 -0.42 -0.79
CA GLY A 103 21.25 -0.46 -1.73
C GLY A 103 19.92 -0.14 -1.08
N GLY A 104 18.98 0.40 -1.87
CA GLY A 104 17.62 0.70 -1.44
C GLY A 104 16.75 1.12 -2.61
N LEU A 105 15.47 1.38 -2.33
CA LEU A 105 14.55 1.90 -3.35
C LEU A 105 15.11 3.25 -3.88
N PRO A 106 15.34 3.39 -5.20
CA PRO A 106 15.88 4.62 -5.76
C PRO A 106 15.02 5.85 -5.47
N GLU A 107 15.66 6.99 -5.21
CA GLU A 107 14.96 8.22 -4.79
C GLU A 107 14.06 8.81 -5.88
N ASN A 108 14.41 8.58 -7.14
CA ASN A 108 13.64 8.98 -8.31
C ASN A 108 12.35 8.17 -8.49
N GLU A 109 12.18 7.06 -7.78
CA GLU A 109 10.92 6.32 -7.79
C GLU A 109 9.82 7.08 -7.04
N ILE A 110 8.63 7.10 -7.66
CA ILE A 110 7.44 7.71 -7.06
C ILE A 110 6.66 6.59 -6.39
N THR A 111 6.58 6.64 -5.06
CA THR A 111 5.75 5.72 -4.29
C THR A 111 4.30 6.20 -4.23
N ILE A 112 3.37 5.29 -3.94
CA ILE A 112 1.96 5.63 -3.65
C ILE A 112 1.86 6.71 -2.57
N ALA A 113 2.71 6.65 -1.53
CA ALA A 113 2.77 7.68 -0.50
C ALA A 113 3.20 9.04 -1.05
N LYS A 114 4.27 9.11 -1.88
CA LYS A 114 4.68 10.36 -2.55
C LYS A 114 3.58 10.90 -3.46
N ALA A 115 2.85 10.02 -4.17
CA ALA A 115 1.74 10.41 -5.03
C ALA A 115 0.54 10.96 -4.24
N LEU A 116 0.17 10.30 -3.14
CA LEU A 116 -0.92 10.75 -2.25
C LEU A 116 -0.56 12.03 -1.49
N LYS A 117 0.70 12.23 -1.09
CA LYS A 117 1.16 13.47 -0.43
C LYS A 117 0.97 14.70 -1.34
N LYS A 118 1.12 14.57 -2.66
CA LYS A 118 0.79 15.63 -3.64
C LYS A 118 -0.71 15.98 -3.68
N LYS A 119 -1.56 15.08 -3.18
CA LYS A 119 -3.02 15.25 -3.04
C LYS A 119 -3.42 15.60 -1.60
N GLN A 120 -2.48 16.07 -0.78
CA GLN A 120 -2.70 16.53 0.60
C GLN A 120 -3.11 15.42 1.59
N TYR A 121 -2.86 14.15 1.27
CA TYR A 121 -2.99 13.07 2.26
C TYR A 121 -1.84 13.11 3.26
N THR A 122 -2.15 12.74 4.51
CA THR A 122 -1.13 12.38 5.50
C THR A 122 -0.67 10.94 5.25
N THR A 123 0.63 10.69 5.41
CA THR A 123 1.30 9.38 5.25
C THR A 123 2.23 9.17 6.49
N GLY A 124 2.65 7.94 6.87
CA GLY A 124 3.25 7.46 8.18
C GLY A 124 3.45 5.89 8.45
N ILE A 125 4.59 5.21 8.25
CA ILE A 125 4.53 3.72 8.01
C ILE A 125 4.56 2.96 9.33
N ILE A 126 3.76 1.90 9.47
CA ILE A 126 3.82 1.02 10.64
C ILE A 126 4.25 -0.39 10.20
N GLY A 127 5.40 -0.84 10.71
CA GLY A 127 5.93 -2.18 10.47
C GLY A 127 7.17 -2.22 9.56
N LYS A 128 7.30 -3.30 8.79
CA LYS A 128 8.51 -3.64 8.02
C LYS A 128 8.63 -2.83 6.73
N TRP A 129 9.75 -2.14 6.55
CA TRP A 129 10.10 -1.41 5.32
C TRP A 129 10.75 -2.33 4.27
N HIS A 130 11.96 -2.83 4.56
CA HIS A 130 12.72 -3.79 3.75
C HIS A 130 13.14 -3.32 2.33
N LEU A 131 13.27 -2.00 2.13
CA LEU A 131 13.68 -1.38 0.86
C LEU A 131 14.95 -0.53 1.01
N GLY A 132 15.91 -1.03 1.79
CA GLY A 132 17.14 -0.33 2.15
C GLY A 132 16.95 0.60 3.33
N ASN A 133 18.08 1.04 3.90
CA ASN A 133 18.13 2.04 4.95
C ASN A 133 19.24 3.03 4.58
N ASP A 134 18.97 4.32 4.67
CA ASP A 134 19.97 5.35 4.39
C ASP A 134 20.19 6.16 5.67
N CYS A 135 21.44 6.24 6.13
CA CYS A 135 21.82 6.96 7.35
C CYS A 135 21.56 8.47 7.25
N ASN A 136 21.40 9.01 6.04
CA ASN A 136 21.22 10.46 5.81
C ASN A 136 19.79 10.88 5.47
N LYS A 137 18.80 9.97 5.50
CA LYS A 137 17.44 10.29 5.05
C LYS A 137 16.37 9.84 6.05
N LYS A 138 15.46 10.77 6.37
CA LYS A 138 14.21 10.48 7.10
C LYS A 138 13.27 9.71 6.16
N VAL A 139 13.41 8.40 6.07
CA VAL A 139 12.43 7.56 5.37
C VAL A 139 11.55 6.85 6.40
N MET A 140 10.50 7.53 6.85
CA MET A 140 9.32 6.89 7.43
C MET A 140 8.12 7.70 6.97
N ASP A 141 7.18 7.12 6.20
CA ASP A 141 5.84 7.68 5.91
C ASP A 141 4.90 6.73 5.06
N VAL A 142 4.01 5.89 5.66
CA VAL A 142 2.66 5.31 5.26
C VAL A 142 1.59 5.00 6.40
N ILE A 143 0.86 6.00 6.97
CA ILE A 143 -0.26 6.04 7.95
C ILE A 143 -1.12 6.93 7.10
N ILE A 144 -2.06 6.34 6.40
CA ILE A 144 -2.97 7.12 5.59
C ILE A 144 -4.18 7.35 6.49
N HIS A 145 -4.29 8.57 7.01
CA HIS A 145 -5.61 9.17 7.22
C HIS A 145 -6.04 9.62 5.82
#